data_AF-A0A6J7H1A5-F1
#
_entry.id   AF-A0A6J7H1A5-F1
#
_cell.length_a   1.000
_cell.length_b   1.000
_cell.length_c   1.000
_cell.angle_alpha   90.00
_cell.angle_beta   90.00
_cell.angle_gamma   90.00
#
_symmetry.space_group_name_H-M   'P 1'
#
loop_
_entity.id
_entity.type
_entity.pdbx_description
1 polymer ?
#
loop_
_entity_poly.entity_id
_entity_poly.type
_entity_poly.pdbx_seq_one_letter_code
_entity_poly.pdbx_strand_id
1 'polypeptide(L)'
;MRSTPARLVAMGTALVVLALTVGNLASTAVTDRVDTLGTLLVRTEPFANSAQNLYGALSVADAAAASAFIAGGLEQPEVRDRYSQALGEASSELIAASAGVTDKDEATSAVLTQIATGLPVYSGLVETARANNRSGNPVGAAYLGEASTMMQSSLLPLAEKLYTEQASRVSADQERFTSPPYFAIGSVVFLLLMTGLAQWYLSRTTRRTLNVGFLGATAALAGLLGWMLVVGLISSIATDRAIDRGVAPLKSYTTGFILAQQARADETLDLARRGGSQDYGQSFAGNVSRLADMFEGDPEVTEALNNWSASHARIDSALEVGDFNGAVSIATGSGDSDSAAAFNALDSVLVDGIDSARSELRSNIDRSVWVLSGLSNGAYVLTVVASVAFGVGLFPRLREYL
;
A
#
# COMPACT_ATOMS: atom_id res chain seq x y z
N MET A 1 50.34 -42.19 13.33
CA MET A 1 49.40 -42.84 14.28
C MET A 1 48.22 -41.90 14.49
N ARG A 2 47.06 -42.17 13.86
CA ARG A 2 45.83 -41.37 14.04
C ARG A 2 44.80 -42.26 14.72
N SER A 3 44.68 -42.14 16.04
CA SER A 3 43.78 -42.95 16.83
C SER A 3 42.32 -42.65 16.44
N THR A 4 41.52 -43.71 16.28
CA THR A 4 40.08 -43.67 15.97
C THR A 4 39.26 -42.71 16.85
N PRO A 5 39.58 -42.51 18.15
CA PRO A 5 38.91 -41.54 19.02
C PRO A 5 39.10 -40.09 18.57
N ALA A 6 40.31 -39.69 18.14
CA ALA A 6 40.60 -38.32 17.72
C ALA A 6 39.79 -37.91 16.48
N ARG A 7 39.49 -38.86 15.58
CA ARG A 7 38.65 -38.61 14.39
C ARG A 7 37.18 -38.41 14.75
N LEU A 8 36.67 -39.14 15.75
CA LEU A 8 35.29 -39.00 16.22
C LEU A 8 35.06 -37.66 16.93
N VAL A 9 36.03 -37.23 17.75
CA VAL A 9 36.00 -35.92 18.40
C VAL A 9 36.04 -34.81 17.35
N ALA A 10 36.98 -34.87 16.40
CA ALA A 10 37.11 -33.87 15.34
C ALA A 10 35.86 -33.75 14.46
N MET A 11 35.23 -34.87 14.11
CA MET A 11 33.99 -34.86 13.33
C MET A 11 32.82 -34.27 14.14
N GLY A 12 32.75 -34.60 15.43
CA GLY A 12 31.75 -34.05 16.34
C GLY A 12 31.85 -32.55 16.53
N THR A 13 33.05 -32.04 16.81
CA THR A 13 33.29 -30.59 16.89
C THR A 13 33.05 -29.91 15.55
N ALA A 14 33.43 -30.52 14.42
CA ALA A 14 33.12 -29.97 13.11
C ALA A 14 31.61 -29.82 12.86
N LEU A 15 30.79 -30.80 13.25
CA LEU A 15 29.33 -30.72 13.11
C LEU A 15 28.70 -29.67 14.03
N VAL A 16 29.21 -29.51 15.26
CA VAL A 16 28.76 -28.45 16.18
C VAL A 16 29.09 -27.07 15.62
N VAL A 17 30.32 -26.87 15.14
CA VAL A 17 30.71 -25.61 14.51
C VAL A 17 29.87 -25.32 13.28
N LEU A 18 29.63 -26.34 12.43
CA LEU A 18 28.79 -26.21 11.24
C LEU A 18 27.32 -25.89 11.59
N ALA A 19 26.78 -26.47 12.67
CA ALA A 19 25.42 -26.18 13.12
C ALA A 19 25.26 -24.75 13.63
N LEU A 20 26.25 -24.25 14.38
CA LEU A 20 26.26 -22.87 14.86
C LEU A 20 26.42 -21.87 13.72
N THR A 21 27.28 -22.14 12.72
CA THR A 21 27.43 -21.26 11.56
C THR A 21 26.17 -21.22 10.70
N VAL A 22 25.55 -22.38 10.45
CA VAL A 22 24.25 -22.46 9.74
C VAL A 22 23.15 -21.76 10.51
N GLY A 23 23.08 -21.93 11.83
CA GLY A 23 22.12 -21.22 12.68
C GLY A 23 22.31 -19.71 12.64
N ASN A 24 23.57 -19.24 12.67
CA ASN A 24 23.89 -17.83 12.54
C ASN A 24 23.50 -17.28 11.16
N LEU A 25 23.90 -17.95 10.07
CA LEU A 25 23.53 -17.57 8.70
C LEU A 25 22.02 -17.53 8.47
N ALA A 26 21.29 -18.51 9.00
CA ALA A 26 19.84 -18.56 8.94
C ALA A 26 19.21 -17.42 9.75
N SER A 27 19.72 -17.15 10.95
CA SER A 27 19.22 -16.05 11.81
C SER A 27 19.49 -14.68 11.18
N THR A 28 20.69 -14.42 10.67
CA THR A 28 21.02 -13.14 10.01
C THR A 28 20.18 -12.93 8.76
N ALA A 29 20.04 -13.95 7.90
CA ALA A 29 19.20 -13.85 6.70
C ALA A 29 17.73 -13.52 7.01
N VAL A 30 17.24 -13.88 8.19
CA VAL A 30 15.86 -13.62 8.63
C VAL A 30 15.76 -12.28 9.33
N THR A 31 16.72 -11.93 10.18
CA THR A 31 16.79 -10.62 10.85
C THR A 31 16.98 -9.48 9.84
N ASP A 32 17.87 -9.64 8.85
CA ASP A 32 18.04 -8.66 7.77
C ASP A 32 16.71 -8.41 7.04
N ARG A 33 15.90 -9.45 6.88
CA ARG A 33 14.57 -9.36 6.24
C ARG A 33 13.54 -8.67 7.14
N VAL A 34 13.54 -8.93 8.44
CA VAL A 34 12.66 -8.27 9.42
C VAL A 34 13.02 -6.79 9.54
N ASP A 35 14.30 -6.45 9.66
CA ASP A 35 14.78 -5.07 9.78
C ASP A 35 14.50 -4.26 8.51
N THR A 36 14.66 -4.88 7.34
CA THR A 36 14.36 -4.24 6.05
C THR A 36 12.85 -4.01 5.88
N LEU A 37 12.00 -4.99 6.22
CA LEU A 37 10.55 -4.81 6.23
C LEU A 37 10.14 -3.71 7.21
N GLY A 38 10.72 -3.69 8.41
CA GLY A 38 10.51 -2.64 9.40
C GLY A 38 10.93 -1.26 8.87
N THR A 39 12.04 -1.16 8.13
CA THR A 39 12.51 0.11 7.57
C THR A 39 11.61 0.62 6.45
N LEU A 40 11.12 -0.28 5.58
CA LEU A 40 10.16 0.05 4.51
C LEU A 40 8.80 0.50 5.08
N LEU A 41 8.33 -0.15 6.15
CA LEU A 41 7.09 0.22 6.86
C LEU A 41 7.21 1.52 7.67
N VAL A 42 8.35 1.78 8.30
CA VAL A 42 8.49 2.93 9.21
C VAL A 42 8.83 4.23 8.46
N ARG A 43 9.44 4.15 7.26
CA ARG A 43 9.89 5.35 6.54
C ARG A 43 9.21 5.60 5.20
N THR A 44 8.96 4.55 4.41
CA THR A 44 8.53 4.74 3.01
C THR A 44 7.01 4.72 2.87
N GLU A 45 6.32 3.93 3.71
CA GLU A 45 4.85 3.84 3.71
C GLU A 45 4.16 5.15 4.16
N PRO A 46 4.59 5.85 5.24
CA PRO A 46 3.93 7.08 5.67
C PRO A 46 4.00 8.21 4.64
N PHE A 47 5.14 8.35 3.94
CA PHE A 47 5.30 9.38 2.91
C PHE A 47 4.43 9.10 1.68
N ALA A 48 4.42 7.85 1.19
CA ALA A 48 3.60 7.46 0.04
C ALA A 48 2.10 7.62 0.35
N ASN A 49 1.70 7.23 1.56
CA ASN A 49 0.34 7.44 2.06
C ASN A 49 -0.02 8.93 2.13
N SER A 50 0.89 9.77 2.64
CA SER A 50 0.66 11.22 2.72
C SER A 50 0.53 11.86 1.33
N ALA A 51 1.36 11.47 0.36
CA ALA A 51 1.27 11.97 -1.01
C ALA A 51 -0.06 11.59 -1.69
N GLN A 52 -0.54 10.38 -1.44
CA GLN A 52 -1.83 9.89 -1.94
C GLN A 52 -3.01 10.62 -1.29
N ASN A 53 -3.00 10.77 0.04
CA ASN A 53 -4.02 11.51 0.77
C ASN A 53 -4.02 13.00 0.39
N LEU A 54 -2.85 13.59 0.16
CA LEU A 54 -2.71 14.96 -0.36
C LEU A 54 -3.42 15.11 -1.71
N TYR A 55 -3.16 14.20 -2.66
CA TYR A 55 -3.85 14.21 -3.94
C TYR A 55 -5.38 14.11 -3.76
N GLY A 56 -5.82 13.13 -2.96
CA GLY A 56 -7.24 12.90 -2.70
C GLY A 56 -7.93 14.12 -2.10
N ALA A 57 -7.34 14.71 -1.06
CA ALA A 57 -7.86 15.89 -0.39
C ALA A 57 -7.91 17.12 -1.32
N LEU A 58 -6.89 17.32 -2.17
CA LEU A 58 -6.91 18.36 -3.20
C LEU A 58 -8.06 18.17 -4.20
N SER A 59 -8.32 16.93 -4.63
CA SER A 59 -9.40 16.61 -5.55
C SER A 59 -10.78 16.82 -4.93
N VAL A 60 -10.96 16.43 -3.65
CA VAL A 60 -12.19 16.68 -2.88
C VAL A 60 -12.44 18.17 -2.70
N ALA A 61 -11.38 18.94 -2.40
CA ALA A 61 -11.51 20.38 -2.25
C ALA A 61 -12.05 21.04 -3.52
N ASP A 62 -11.59 20.61 -4.70
CA ASP A 62 -12.06 21.16 -5.98
C ASP A 62 -13.51 20.83 -6.29
N ALA A 63 -13.89 19.56 -6.15
CA ALA A 63 -15.27 19.12 -6.34
C ALA A 63 -16.24 19.79 -5.35
N ALA A 64 -15.82 19.97 -4.09
CA ALA A 64 -16.60 20.66 -3.07
C ALA A 64 -16.74 22.17 -3.36
N ALA A 65 -15.67 22.83 -3.80
CA ALA A 65 -15.71 24.24 -4.18
C ALA A 65 -16.67 24.49 -5.36
N ALA A 66 -16.62 23.63 -6.38
CA ALA A 66 -17.50 23.74 -7.54
C ALA A 66 -18.97 23.43 -7.21
N SER A 67 -19.21 22.40 -6.39
CA SER A 67 -20.55 22.07 -5.88
C SER A 67 -21.16 23.21 -5.04
N ALA A 68 -20.35 23.84 -4.17
CA ALA A 68 -20.79 24.98 -3.37
C ALA A 68 -21.16 26.19 -4.24
N PHE A 69 -20.47 26.38 -5.35
CA PHE A 69 -20.69 27.50 -6.25
C PHE A 69 -22.05 27.41 -6.96
N ILE A 70 -22.41 26.24 -7.49
CA ILE A 70 -23.69 26.09 -8.21
C ILE A 70 -24.93 26.21 -7.30
N ALA A 71 -24.77 26.05 -5.98
CA ALA A 71 -25.83 26.27 -4.99
C ALA A 71 -26.24 27.74 -4.80
N GLY A 72 -25.65 28.69 -5.56
CA GLY A 72 -26.17 30.05 -5.68
C GLY A 72 -26.03 30.93 -4.43
N GLY A 73 -25.05 30.66 -3.56
CA GLY A 73 -24.77 31.46 -2.36
C GLY A 73 -25.67 31.20 -1.15
N LEU A 74 -26.74 30.40 -1.30
CA LEU A 74 -27.52 29.80 -0.20
C LEU A 74 -26.88 28.47 0.22
N GLU A 75 -25.58 28.55 0.50
CA GLU A 75 -24.69 27.43 0.70
C GLU A 75 -25.15 26.55 1.87
N GLN A 76 -25.39 25.26 1.62
CA GLN A 76 -25.61 24.29 2.69
C GLN A 76 -24.32 24.20 3.54
N PRO A 77 -24.40 24.29 4.88
CA PRO A 77 -23.23 24.23 5.74
C PRO A 77 -22.34 23.02 5.45
N GLU A 78 -22.93 21.87 5.12
CA GLU A 78 -22.18 20.63 4.86
C GLU A 78 -21.17 20.75 3.71
N VAL A 79 -21.51 21.43 2.61
CA VAL A 79 -20.60 21.54 1.44
C VAL A 79 -19.42 22.47 1.75
N ARG A 80 -19.68 23.53 2.52
CA ARG A 80 -18.63 24.46 2.96
C ARG A 80 -17.67 23.80 3.95
N ASP A 81 -18.21 23.00 4.86
CA ASP A 81 -17.41 22.25 5.82
C ASP A 81 -16.54 21.21 5.10
N ARG A 82 -17.07 20.52 4.10
CA ARG A 82 -16.32 19.57 3.27
C ARG A 82 -15.14 20.22 2.52
N TYR A 83 -15.34 21.40 1.92
CA TYR A 83 -14.23 22.16 1.29
C TYR A 83 -13.15 22.54 2.31
N SER A 84 -13.55 23.07 3.47
CA SER A 84 -12.62 23.56 4.49
C SER A 84 -11.85 22.41 5.13
N GLN A 85 -12.51 21.29 5.36
CA GLN A 85 -11.91 20.05 5.86
C GLN A 85 -10.89 19.51 4.85
N ALA A 86 -11.25 19.38 3.58
CA ALA A 86 -10.36 18.88 2.54
C ALA A 86 -9.12 19.77 2.37
N LEU A 87 -9.25 21.10 2.46
CA LEU A 87 -8.11 22.02 2.43
C LEU A 87 -7.20 21.86 3.66
N GLY A 88 -7.80 21.62 4.84
CA GLY A 88 -7.07 21.31 6.07
C GLY A 88 -6.32 19.98 6.02
N GLU A 89 -6.97 18.93 5.50
CA GLU A 89 -6.39 17.61 5.27
C GLU A 89 -5.23 17.70 4.26
N ALA A 90 -5.42 18.35 3.11
CA ALA A 90 -4.36 18.58 2.14
C ALA A 90 -3.15 19.29 2.78
N SER A 91 -3.40 20.32 3.59
CA SER A 91 -2.31 21.03 4.28
C SER A 91 -1.59 20.15 5.30
N SER A 92 -2.32 19.33 6.05
CA SER A 92 -1.75 18.37 7.02
C SER A 92 -0.91 17.31 6.31
N GLU A 93 -1.41 16.73 5.24
CA GLU A 93 -0.73 15.70 4.46
C GLU A 93 0.51 16.25 3.73
N LEU A 94 0.47 17.51 3.30
CA LEU A 94 1.64 18.19 2.76
C LEU A 94 2.76 18.35 3.80
N ILE A 95 2.41 18.66 5.05
CA ILE A 95 3.38 18.73 6.16
C ILE A 95 3.94 17.34 6.48
N ALA A 96 3.07 16.33 6.55
CA ALA A 96 3.47 14.94 6.80
C ALA A 96 4.41 14.42 5.71
N ALA A 97 4.11 14.69 4.44
CA ALA A 97 4.99 14.39 3.32
C ALA A 97 6.32 15.15 3.46
N SER A 98 6.30 16.44 3.80
CA SER A 98 7.53 17.23 3.97
C SER A 98 8.46 16.68 5.06
N ALA A 99 7.91 16.10 6.13
CA ALA A 99 8.70 15.47 7.20
C ALA A 99 9.44 14.19 6.75
N GLY A 100 8.98 13.53 5.69
CA GLY A 100 9.60 12.33 5.12
C GLY A 100 10.71 12.60 4.11
N VAL A 101 10.95 13.86 3.73
CA VAL A 101 11.96 14.23 2.73
C VAL A 101 13.36 14.25 3.35
N THR A 102 14.31 13.53 2.75
CA THR A 102 15.73 13.63 3.11
C THR A 102 16.38 14.83 2.44
N ASP A 103 17.35 15.48 3.11
CA ASP A 103 18.12 16.65 2.64
C ASP A 103 18.75 16.53 1.23
N LYS A 104 18.82 15.33 0.66
CA LYS A 104 19.38 15.07 -0.68
C LYS A 104 18.34 15.06 -1.81
N ASP A 105 17.05 15.17 -1.49
CA ASP A 105 15.96 15.10 -2.48
C ASP A 105 15.41 16.49 -2.82
N GLU A 106 16.23 17.27 -3.52
CA GLU A 106 15.88 18.64 -3.95
C GLU A 106 14.65 18.65 -4.88
N ALA A 107 14.49 17.62 -5.71
CA ALA A 107 13.37 17.50 -6.63
C ALA A 107 12.02 17.34 -5.89
N THR A 108 11.97 16.44 -4.91
CA THR A 108 10.77 16.23 -4.07
C THR A 108 10.46 17.48 -3.24
N SER A 109 11.49 18.11 -2.66
CA SER A 109 11.36 19.36 -1.91
C SER A 109 10.79 20.50 -2.77
N ALA A 110 11.23 20.61 -4.02
CA ALA A 110 10.74 21.62 -4.96
C ALA A 110 9.27 21.40 -5.35
N VAL A 111 8.83 20.14 -5.48
CA VAL A 111 7.42 19.81 -5.76
C VAL A 111 6.53 20.16 -4.57
N LEU A 112 6.91 19.74 -3.36
CA LEU A 112 6.17 20.10 -2.13
C LEU A 112 6.08 21.62 -1.94
N THR A 113 7.17 22.34 -2.22
CA THR A 113 7.19 23.81 -2.16
C THR A 113 6.21 24.43 -3.16
N GLN A 114 6.12 23.91 -4.39
CA GLN A 114 5.18 24.40 -5.39
C GLN A 114 3.71 24.15 -4.98
N ILE A 115 3.42 23.00 -4.37
CA ILE A 115 2.08 22.73 -3.82
C ILE A 115 1.79 23.69 -2.65
N ALA A 116 2.76 23.89 -1.75
CA ALA A 116 2.63 24.78 -0.59
C ALA A 116 2.36 26.24 -0.98
N THR A 117 2.97 26.72 -2.06
CA THR A 117 2.75 28.08 -2.57
C THR A 117 1.50 28.20 -3.44
N GLY A 118 1.10 27.14 -4.13
CA GLY A 118 -0.08 27.13 -4.98
C GLY A 118 -1.41 27.02 -4.22
N LEU A 119 -1.44 26.29 -3.10
CA LEU A 119 -2.63 26.10 -2.26
C LEU A 119 -3.29 27.43 -1.80
N PRO A 120 -2.54 28.42 -1.28
CA PRO A 120 -3.11 29.72 -0.92
C PRO A 120 -3.67 30.50 -2.13
N VAL A 121 -3.03 30.39 -3.30
CA VAL A 121 -3.50 31.07 -4.52
C VAL A 121 -4.81 30.45 -4.99
N TYR A 122 -4.89 29.12 -5.02
CA TYR A 122 -6.11 28.38 -5.29
C TYR A 122 -7.24 28.79 -4.34
N SER A 123 -6.99 28.78 -3.03
CA SER A 123 -7.98 29.17 -2.02
C SER A 123 -8.45 30.62 -2.23
N GLY A 124 -7.54 31.54 -2.55
CA GLY A 124 -7.88 32.93 -2.87
C GLY A 124 -8.80 33.08 -4.09
N LEU A 125 -8.58 32.29 -5.14
CA LEU A 125 -9.46 32.26 -6.33
C LEU A 125 -10.85 31.72 -6.00
N VAL A 126 -10.93 30.63 -5.22
CA VAL A 126 -12.20 30.04 -4.77
C VAL A 126 -13.01 31.04 -3.93
N GLU A 127 -12.36 31.71 -2.97
CA GLU A 127 -13.04 32.72 -2.14
C GLU A 127 -13.48 33.95 -2.96
N THR A 128 -12.68 34.36 -3.95
CA THR A 128 -13.06 35.43 -4.88
C THR A 128 -14.28 35.03 -5.73
N ALA A 129 -14.29 33.79 -6.21
CA ALA A 129 -15.43 33.22 -6.93
C ALA A 129 -16.70 33.22 -6.05
N ARG A 130 -16.57 32.74 -4.81
CA ARG A 130 -17.67 32.65 -3.82
C ARG A 130 -18.24 34.03 -3.48
N ALA A 131 -17.40 35.03 -3.25
CA ALA A 131 -17.82 36.40 -2.96
C ALA A 131 -18.61 37.02 -4.13
N ASN A 132 -18.16 36.79 -5.36
CA ASN A 132 -18.86 37.24 -6.56
C ASN A 132 -20.18 36.49 -6.76
N ASN A 133 -20.20 35.18 -6.51
CA ASN A 133 -21.41 34.37 -6.61
C ASN A 133 -22.51 34.83 -5.64
N ARG A 134 -22.14 35.11 -4.38
CA ARG A 134 -23.06 35.68 -3.38
C ARG A 134 -23.61 37.06 -3.78
N SER A 135 -22.86 37.80 -4.59
CA SER A 135 -23.27 39.11 -5.12
C SER A 135 -24.04 39.02 -6.44
N GLY A 136 -24.25 37.80 -6.98
CA GLY A 136 -24.89 37.58 -8.28
C GLY A 136 -24.03 37.98 -9.48
N ASN A 137 -22.72 38.19 -9.28
CA ASN A 137 -21.82 38.63 -10.34
C ASN A 137 -21.38 37.44 -11.21
N PRO A 138 -21.61 37.47 -12.54
CA PRO A 138 -21.30 36.35 -13.43
C PRO A 138 -19.80 36.03 -13.52
N VAL A 139 -18.92 36.98 -13.16
CA VAL A 139 -17.47 36.76 -13.12
C VAL A 139 -17.04 35.71 -12.08
N GLY A 140 -17.90 35.36 -11.12
CA GLY A 140 -17.60 34.31 -10.15
C GLY A 140 -17.28 32.96 -10.82
N ALA A 141 -17.99 32.61 -11.89
CA ALA A 141 -17.78 31.34 -12.59
C ALA A 141 -16.43 31.30 -13.33
N ALA A 142 -15.93 32.46 -13.75
CA ALA A 142 -14.61 32.57 -14.36
C ALA A 142 -13.50 32.35 -13.32
N TYR A 143 -13.61 32.96 -12.13
CA TYR A 143 -12.65 32.74 -11.04
C TYR A 143 -12.65 31.30 -10.54
N LEU A 144 -13.82 30.65 -10.44
CA LEU A 144 -13.90 29.23 -10.09
C LEU A 144 -13.25 28.35 -11.16
N GLY A 145 -13.53 28.61 -12.43
CA GLY A 145 -12.92 27.86 -13.53
C GLY A 145 -11.39 28.02 -13.56
N GLU A 146 -10.87 29.21 -13.25
CA GLU A 146 -9.43 29.44 -13.09
C GLU A 146 -8.85 28.63 -11.92
N ALA A 147 -9.54 28.64 -10.77
CA ALA A 147 -9.14 27.87 -9.60
C ALA A 147 -9.06 26.36 -9.91
N SER A 148 -10.11 25.81 -10.54
CA SER A 148 -10.14 24.39 -10.91
C SER A 148 -9.11 24.06 -11.99
N THR A 149 -8.89 24.94 -12.97
CA THR A 149 -7.80 24.78 -13.95
C THR A 149 -6.43 24.71 -13.26
N MET A 150 -6.18 25.58 -12.27
CA MET A 150 -4.96 25.53 -11.46
C MET A 150 -4.85 24.23 -10.66
N MET A 151 -5.95 23.74 -10.09
CA MET A 151 -5.98 22.47 -9.37
C MET A 151 -5.65 21.31 -10.30
N GLN A 152 -6.39 21.15 -11.40
CA GLN A 152 -6.28 20.03 -12.32
C GLN A 152 -5.01 20.05 -13.17
N SER A 153 -4.53 21.23 -13.58
CA SER A 153 -3.37 21.36 -14.49
C SER A 153 -2.04 21.61 -13.76
N SER A 154 -2.06 21.84 -12.45
CA SER A 154 -0.83 22.10 -11.69
C SER A 154 -0.78 21.34 -10.37
N LEU A 155 -1.70 21.57 -9.44
CA LEU A 155 -1.60 20.98 -8.09
C LEU A 155 -1.75 19.46 -8.08
N LEU A 156 -2.75 18.92 -8.77
CA LEU A 156 -2.97 17.47 -8.87
C LEU A 156 -1.80 16.77 -9.61
N PRO A 157 -1.31 17.23 -10.77
CA PRO A 157 -0.12 16.64 -11.40
C PRO A 157 1.14 16.70 -10.53
N LEU A 158 1.33 17.77 -9.74
CA LEU A 158 2.44 17.85 -8.78
C LEU A 158 2.28 16.80 -7.67
N ALA A 159 1.08 16.61 -7.13
CA ALA A 159 0.81 15.57 -6.14
C ALA A 159 0.95 14.15 -6.73
N GLU A 160 0.53 13.94 -7.99
CA GLU A 160 0.71 12.67 -8.70
C GLU A 160 2.18 12.37 -8.93
N LYS A 161 3.00 13.38 -9.23
CA LYS A 161 4.45 13.22 -9.37
C LYS A 161 5.08 12.73 -8.07
N LEU A 162 4.66 13.26 -6.91
CA LEU A 162 5.13 12.78 -5.60
C LEU A 162 4.79 11.30 -5.39
N TYR A 163 3.60 10.89 -5.80
CA TYR A 163 3.16 9.49 -5.70
C TYR A 163 3.90 8.56 -6.67
N THR A 164 3.97 8.90 -7.96
CA THR A 164 4.54 8.06 -9.02
C THR A 164 6.05 7.89 -8.92
N GLU A 165 6.77 8.97 -8.58
CA GLU A 165 8.23 8.93 -8.45
C GLU A 165 8.65 8.02 -7.29
N GLN A 166 7.86 7.97 -6.20
CA GLN A 166 8.12 7.08 -5.08
C GLN A 166 7.69 5.64 -5.32
N ALA A 167 6.56 5.40 -6.02
CA ALA A 167 6.18 4.06 -6.42
C ALA A 167 7.31 3.37 -7.19
N SER A 168 8.03 4.12 -8.03
CA SER A 168 9.21 3.60 -8.76
C SER A 168 10.40 3.26 -7.86
N ARG A 169 10.65 4.04 -6.79
CA ARG A 169 11.73 3.79 -5.81
C ARG A 169 11.42 2.59 -4.92
N VAL A 170 10.18 2.44 -4.47
CA VAL A 170 9.70 1.25 -3.73
C VAL A 170 9.82 -0.02 -4.58
N SER A 171 9.51 0.07 -5.88
CA SER A 171 9.56 -1.06 -6.80
C SER A 171 11.00 -1.53 -7.07
N ALA A 172 11.93 -0.60 -7.28
CA ALA A 172 13.35 -0.90 -7.47
C ALA A 172 14.00 -1.51 -6.21
N ASP A 173 13.57 -1.08 -5.03
CA ASP A 173 13.98 -1.65 -3.75
C ASP A 173 13.21 -2.96 -3.41
N GLN A 174 12.13 -3.31 -4.11
CA GLN A 174 11.42 -4.59 -3.94
C GLN A 174 11.99 -5.72 -4.80
N GLU A 175 12.33 -5.46 -6.07
CA GLU A 175 12.81 -6.49 -7.01
C GLU A 175 14.10 -7.18 -6.56
N ARG A 176 14.92 -6.49 -5.76
CA ARG A 176 16.18 -7.04 -5.27
C ARG A 176 16.02 -8.04 -4.12
N PHE A 177 14.83 -8.17 -3.53
CA PHE A 177 14.63 -8.90 -2.27
C PHE A 177 13.45 -9.90 -2.23
N THR A 178 12.73 -10.09 -3.35
CA THR A 178 11.69 -11.12 -3.49
C THR A 178 12.22 -12.54 -3.68
N SER A 179 13.52 -12.73 -3.91
CA SER A 179 14.08 -14.08 -4.02
C SER A 179 14.05 -14.82 -2.66
N PRO A 180 13.55 -16.08 -2.62
CA PRO A 180 13.68 -16.93 -1.43
C PRO A 180 15.13 -16.99 -0.96
N PRO A 181 15.41 -17.12 0.36
CA PRO A 181 16.77 -17.20 0.88
C PRO A 181 17.39 -18.58 0.56
N TYR A 182 17.64 -18.83 -0.72
CA TYR A 182 18.14 -20.11 -1.25
C TYR A 182 19.45 -20.52 -0.59
N PHE A 183 20.31 -19.54 -0.24
CA PHE A 183 21.54 -19.79 0.51
C PHE A 183 21.28 -20.31 1.93
N ALA A 184 20.32 -19.73 2.66
CA ALA A 184 19.97 -20.19 4.01
C ALA A 184 19.36 -21.59 3.97
N ILE A 185 18.39 -21.83 3.08
CA ILE A 185 17.76 -23.15 2.88
C ILE A 185 18.81 -24.19 2.48
N GLY A 186 19.67 -23.85 1.51
CA GLY A 186 20.76 -24.72 1.04
C GLY A 186 21.74 -25.10 2.15
N SER A 187 22.05 -24.17 3.06
CA SER A 187 22.96 -24.43 4.19
C SER A 187 22.39 -25.43 5.21
N VAL A 188 21.08 -25.38 5.47
CA VAL A 188 20.37 -26.35 6.34
C VAL A 188 20.31 -27.72 5.70
N VAL A 189 20.01 -27.80 4.40
CA VAL A 189 20.04 -29.05 3.63
C VAL A 189 21.44 -29.67 3.66
N PHE A 190 22.47 -28.85 3.47
CA PHE A 190 23.86 -29.30 3.54
C PHE A 190 24.23 -29.86 4.92
N LEU A 191 23.82 -29.18 6.00
CA LEU A 191 24.03 -29.67 7.37
C LEU A 191 23.30 -31.00 7.61
N LEU A 192 22.06 -31.14 7.16
CA LEU A 192 21.30 -32.40 7.23
C LEU A 192 22.03 -33.55 6.51
N LEU A 193 22.54 -33.30 5.30
CA LEU A 193 23.34 -34.27 4.55
C LEU A 193 24.61 -34.68 5.30
N MET A 194 25.33 -33.72 5.88
CA MET A 194 26.54 -33.99 6.66
C MET A 194 26.25 -34.82 7.91
N THR A 195 25.12 -34.57 8.61
CA THR A 195 24.67 -35.44 9.71
C THR A 195 24.35 -36.85 9.26
N GLY A 196 23.66 -37.02 8.12
CA GLY A 196 23.33 -38.33 7.57
C GLY A 196 24.57 -39.12 7.18
N LEU A 197 25.54 -38.46 6.52
CA LEU A 197 26.85 -39.03 6.19
C LEU A 197 27.63 -39.44 7.45
N ALA A 198 27.61 -38.61 8.50
CA ALA A 198 28.25 -38.92 9.78
C ALA A 198 27.59 -40.13 10.46
N GLN A 199 26.26 -40.23 10.47
CA GLN A 199 25.54 -41.40 10.97
C GLN A 199 25.86 -42.66 10.18
N TRP A 200 25.89 -42.57 8.84
CA TRP A 200 26.22 -43.68 7.96
C TRP A 200 27.64 -44.18 8.19
N TYR A 201 28.62 -43.27 8.28
CA TYR A 201 30.00 -43.59 8.59
C TYR A 201 30.13 -44.29 9.95
N LEU A 202 29.50 -43.75 11.00
CA LEU A 202 29.48 -44.37 12.32
C LEU A 202 28.83 -45.76 12.31
N SER A 203 27.70 -45.92 11.63
CA SER A 203 27.00 -47.20 11.51
C SER A 203 27.89 -48.27 10.88
N ARG A 204 28.59 -47.91 9.79
CA ARG A 204 29.54 -48.82 9.12
C ARG A 204 30.75 -49.18 9.97
N THR A 205 31.31 -48.23 10.73
CA THR A 205 32.52 -48.46 11.52
C THR A 205 32.24 -49.13 12.87
N THR A 206 31.11 -48.83 13.52
CA THR A 206 30.80 -49.32 14.88
C THR A 206 29.72 -50.41 14.98
N ARG A 207 29.10 -50.85 13.87
CA ARG A 207 28.03 -51.87 13.81
C ARG A 207 26.81 -51.63 14.73
N ARG A 208 26.70 -50.45 15.37
CA ARG A 208 25.53 -49.98 16.13
C ARG A 208 24.84 -48.89 15.31
N THR A 209 23.56 -49.08 15.04
CA THR A 209 22.86 -48.41 13.93
C THR A 209 22.26 -47.06 14.27
N LEU A 210 21.95 -46.75 15.54
CA LEU A 210 21.24 -45.52 15.91
C LEU A 210 21.81 -44.86 17.17
N ASN A 211 22.34 -43.64 17.01
CA ASN A 211 22.74 -42.77 18.12
C ASN A 211 21.62 -41.78 18.42
N VAL A 212 21.08 -41.83 19.64
CA VAL A 212 19.94 -41.01 20.08
C VAL A 212 20.25 -39.51 19.97
N GLY A 213 21.49 -39.08 20.20
CA GLY A 213 21.90 -37.67 20.06
C GLY A 213 21.87 -37.19 18.60
N PHE A 214 22.31 -38.03 17.66
CA PHE A 214 22.23 -37.68 16.24
C PHE A 214 20.78 -37.71 15.73
N LEU A 215 19.94 -38.62 16.21
CA LEU A 215 18.50 -38.61 15.90
C LEU A 215 17.81 -37.33 16.39
N GLY A 216 18.12 -36.89 17.61
CA GLY A 216 17.62 -35.62 18.14
C GLY A 216 18.06 -34.42 17.32
N ALA A 217 19.33 -34.39 16.88
CA ALA A 217 19.84 -33.34 16.01
C ALA A 217 19.18 -33.35 14.61
N THR A 218 19.01 -34.53 14.00
CA THR A 218 18.30 -34.66 12.72
C THR A 218 16.84 -34.21 12.84
N ALA A 219 16.15 -34.55 13.94
CA ALA A 219 14.79 -34.10 14.18
C ALA A 219 14.69 -32.58 14.35
N ALA A 220 15.63 -31.96 15.09
CA ALA A 220 15.68 -30.51 15.25
C ALA A 220 15.94 -29.79 13.92
N LEU A 221 16.88 -30.29 13.11
CA LEU A 221 17.20 -29.73 11.79
C LEU A 221 16.10 -29.95 10.77
N ALA A 222 15.42 -31.10 10.79
CA ALA A 222 14.26 -31.37 9.95
C ALA A 222 13.08 -30.49 10.35
N GLY A 223 12.87 -30.25 11.65
CA GLY A 223 11.89 -29.30 12.16
C GLY A 223 12.19 -27.87 11.68
N LEU A 224 13.46 -27.45 11.72
CA LEU A 224 13.89 -26.15 11.22
C LEU A 224 13.64 -26.00 9.71
N LEU A 225 13.98 -27.02 8.92
CA LEU A 225 13.76 -27.03 7.47
C LEU A 225 12.26 -27.04 7.13
N GLY A 226 11.46 -27.84 7.84
CA GLY A 226 10.00 -27.84 7.70
C GLY A 226 9.39 -26.50 8.05
N TRP A 227 9.85 -25.87 9.15
CA TRP A 227 9.43 -24.54 9.55
C TRP A 227 9.80 -23.48 8.51
N MET A 228 11.02 -23.52 7.95
CA MET A 228 11.42 -22.66 6.82
C MET A 228 10.57 -22.85 5.58
N LEU A 229 10.20 -24.07 5.24
CA LEU A 229 9.29 -24.37 4.11
C LEU A 229 7.88 -23.84 4.37
N VAL A 230 7.34 -24.05 5.58
CA VAL A 230 6.02 -23.53 5.97
C VAL A 230 6.01 -22.00 5.92
N VAL A 231 7.03 -21.34 6.46
CA VAL A 231 7.15 -19.88 6.37
C VAL A 231 7.33 -19.42 4.93
N GLY A 232 8.13 -20.11 4.11
CA GLY A 232 8.26 -19.81 2.69
C GLY A 232 6.93 -19.92 1.92
N LEU A 233 6.15 -20.96 2.20
CA LEU A 233 4.81 -21.17 1.64
C LEU A 233 3.82 -20.09 2.10
N ILE A 234 3.80 -19.77 3.40
CA ILE A 234 2.98 -18.69 3.94
C ILE A 234 3.37 -17.35 3.31
N SER A 235 4.66 -17.05 3.21
CA SER A 235 5.16 -15.83 2.56
C SER A 235 4.76 -15.79 1.09
N SER A 236 4.86 -16.89 0.34
CA SER A 236 4.44 -16.93 -1.06
C SER A 236 2.94 -16.66 -1.21
N ILE A 237 2.09 -17.35 -0.43
CA ILE A 237 0.62 -17.22 -0.50
C ILE A 237 0.15 -15.88 0.08
N ALA A 238 0.85 -15.33 1.07
CA ALA A 238 0.59 -14.00 1.62
C ALA A 238 1.06 -12.89 0.66
N THR A 239 2.14 -13.10 -0.08
CA THR A 239 2.63 -12.14 -1.09
C THR A 239 1.66 -12.06 -2.25
N ASP A 240 1.23 -13.20 -2.77
CA ASP A 240 0.24 -13.29 -3.86
C ASP A 240 -1.08 -12.62 -3.46
N ARG A 241 -1.60 -12.95 -2.26
CA ARG A 241 -2.80 -12.29 -1.72
C ARG A 241 -2.60 -10.81 -1.39
N ALA A 242 -1.44 -10.38 -0.90
CA ALA A 242 -1.20 -8.97 -0.59
C ALA A 242 -1.11 -8.13 -1.86
N ILE A 243 -0.60 -8.69 -2.95
CA ILE A 243 -0.55 -8.03 -4.26
C ILE A 243 -1.96 -7.99 -4.86
N ASP A 244 -2.64 -9.13 -4.95
CA ASP A 244 -3.95 -9.25 -5.61
C ASP A 244 -5.10 -8.64 -4.81
N ARG A 245 -5.04 -8.65 -3.48
CA ARG A 245 -6.12 -8.17 -2.59
C ARG A 245 -5.78 -6.93 -1.77
N GLY A 246 -4.53 -6.46 -1.82
CA GLY A 246 -4.10 -5.26 -1.12
C GLY A 246 -3.66 -4.17 -2.09
N VAL A 247 -2.50 -4.36 -2.74
CA VAL A 247 -1.84 -3.31 -3.54
C VAL A 247 -2.60 -2.97 -4.81
N ALA A 248 -3.02 -3.98 -5.60
CA ALA A 248 -3.73 -3.74 -6.85
C ALA A 248 -5.12 -3.10 -6.62
N PRO A 249 -5.96 -3.61 -5.69
CA PRO A 249 -7.25 -2.96 -5.39
C PRO A 249 -7.07 -1.55 -4.82
N LEU A 250 -6.11 -1.33 -3.92
CA LEU A 250 -5.85 0.00 -3.35
C LEU A 250 -5.54 1.02 -4.46
N LYS A 251 -4.71 0.63 -5.44
CA LYS A 251 -4.41 1.47 -6.60
C LYS A 251 -5.65 1.75 -7.44
N SER A 252 -6.44 0.72 -7.76
CA SER A 252 -7.67 0.87 -8.54
C SER A 252 -8.68 1.77 -7.82
N TYR A 253 -9.05 1.49 -6.56
CA TYR A 253 -10.01 2.31 -5.80
C TYR A 253 -9.56 3.76 -5.61
N THR A 254 -8.26 4.01 -5.39
CA THR A 254 -7.74 5.38 -5.31
C THR A 254 -7.82 6.09 -6.65
N THR A 255 -7.44 5.42 -7.74
CA THR A 255 -7.52 6.02 -9.08
C THR A 255 -8.97 6.28 -9.47
N GLY A 256 -9.88 5.36 -9.11
CA GLY A 256 -11.32 5.53 -9.25
C GLY A 256 -11.84 6.73 -8.47
N PHE A 257 -11.52 6.82 -7.18
CA PHE A 257 -11.88 7.96 -6.34
C PHE A 257 -11.46 9.29 -6.98
N ILE A 258 -10.23 9.35 -7.48
CA ILE A 258 -9.69 10.53 -8.17
C ILE A 258 -10.51 10.88 -9.42
N LEU A 259 -10.74 9.91 -10.30
CA LEU A 259 -11.50 10.13 -11.54
C LEU A 259 -12.94 10.57 -11.24
N ALA A 260 -13.56 10.00 -10.20
CA ALA A 260 -14.90 10.38 -9.76
C ALA A 260 -14.94 11.84 -9.27
N GLN A 261 -13.95 12.25 -8.47
CA GLN A 261 -13.87 13.63 -7.98
C GLN A 261 -13.60 14.63 -9.12
N GLN A 262 -12.75 14.29 -10.09
CA GLN A 262 -12.52 15.12 -11.29
C GLN A 262 -13.79 15.25 -12.13
N ALA A 263 -14.48 14.14 -12.41
CA ALA A 263 -15.75 14.16 -13.12
C ALA A 263 -16.80 14.99 -12.37
N ARG A 264 -16.86 14.93 -11.04
CA ARG A 264 -17.79 15.76 -10.26
C ARG A 264 -17.47 17.24 -10.35
N ALA A 265 -16.19 17.62 -10.37
CA ALA A 265 -15.79 19.01 -10.61
C ALA A 265 -16.23 19.46 -12.01
N ASP A 266 -16.02 18.63 -13.05
CA ASP A 266 -16.40 18.94 -14.43
C ASP A 266 -17.92 19.10 -14.61
N GLU A 267 -18.72 18.18 -14.05
CA GLU A 267 -20.20 18.25 -14.06
C GLU A 267 -20.71 19.56 -13.45
N THR A 268 -20.15 19.94 -12.29
CA THR A 268 -20.58 21.14 -11.58
C THR A 268 -20.08 22.44 -12.23
N LEU A 269 -18.88 22.44 -12.83
CA LEU A 269 -18.36 23.56 -13.59
C LEU A 269 -19.12 23.80 -14.90
N ASP A 270 -19.50 22.74 -15.59
CA ASP A 270 -20.30 22.85 -16.81
C ASP A 270 -21.67 23.48 -16.49
N LEU A 271 -22.32 23.02 -15.42
CA LEU A 271 -23.54 23.62 -14.92
C LEU A 271 -23.33 25.07 -14.47
N ALA A 272 -22.23 25.41 -13.79
CA ALA A 272 -21.92 26.79 -13.41
C ALA A 272 -21.81 27.73 -14.63
N ARG A 273 -21.39 27.20 -15.78
CA ARG A 273 -21.33 27.90 -17.07
C ARG A 273 -22.58 27.70 -17.94
N ARG A 274 -23.65 27.11 -17.38
CA ARG A 274 -24.93 26.82 -18.04
C ARG A 274 -24.82 25.92 -19.27
N GLY A 275 -23.93 24.93 -19.25
CA GLY A 275 -23.74 23.97 -20.34
C GLY A 275 -23.05 24.55 -21.59
N GLY A 276 -22.42 25.71 -21.47
CA GLY A 276 -21.82 26.43 -22.60
C GLY A 276 -20.43 25.94 -23.02
N SER A 277 -19.85 24.98 -22.29
CA SER A 277 -18.45 24.55 -22.46
C SER A 277 -18.37 23.07 -22.84
N GLN A 278 -18.17 22.81 -24.13
CA GLN A 278 -18.06 21.45 -24.67
C GLN A 278 -16.90 20.63 -24.06
N ASP A 279 -15.91 21.30 -23.45
CA ASP A 279 -14.73 20.68 -22.86
C ASP A 279 -15.04 19.91 -21.56
N TYR A 280 -15.87 20.47 -20.66
CA TYR A 280 -16.17 19.83 -19.38
C TYR A 280 -17.06 18.59 -19.55
N GLY A 281 -18.09 18.65 -20.40
CA GLY A 281 -18.92 17.48 -20.70
C GLY A 281 -18.14 16.32 -21.32
N GLN A 282 -17.15 16.62 -22.19
CA GLN A 282 -16.25 15.60 -22.74
C GLN A 282 -15.32 15.00 -21.67
N SER A 283 -14.77 15.84 -20.78
CA SER A 283 -13.91 15.39 -19.67
C SER A 283 -14.68 14.50 -18.70
N PHE A 284 -15.90 14.90 -18.32
CA PHE A 284 -16.83 14.10 -17.52
C PHE A 284 -17.07 12.72 -18.15
N ALA A 285 -17.49 12.68 -19.41
CA ALA A 285 -17.77 11.43 -20.11
C ALA A 285 -16.53 10.53 -20.21
N GLY A 286 -15.35 11.12 -20.44
CA GLY A 286 -14.08 10.41 -20.46
C GLY A 286 -13.72 9.78 -19.12
N ASN A 287 -13.91 10.50 -18.02
CA ASN A 287 -13.63 10.01 -16.66
C ASN A 287 -14.63 8.92 -16.24
N VAL A 288 -15.93 9.10 -16.54
CA VAL A 288 -16.97 8.08 -16.31
C VAL A 288 -16.69 6.80 -17.11
N SER A 289 -16.28 6.91 -18.38
CA SER A 289 -15.89 5.74 -19.18
C SER A 289 -14.71 4.99 -18.57
N ARG A 290 -13.67 5.70 -18.12
CA ARG A 290 -12.52 5.08 -17.45
C ARG A 290 -12.89 4.40 -16.14
N LEU A 291 -13.82 4.99 -15.38
CA LEU A 291 -14.38 4.37 -14.17
C LEU A 291 -15.12 3.08 -14.50
N ALA A 292 -15.99 3.10 -15.52
CA ALA A 292 -16.71 1.92 -15.96
C ALA A 292 -15.76 0.79 -16.39
N ASP A 293 -14.73 1.11 -17.18
CA ASP A 293 -13.73 0.14 -17.63
C ASP A 293 -12.92 -0.43 -16.45
N MET A 294 -12.59 0.40 -15.45
CA MET A 294 -11.77 0.00 -14.30
C MET A 294 -12.54 -0.91 -13.32
N PHE A 295 -13.85 -0.72 -13.20
CA PHE A 295 -14.70 -1.39 -12.22
C PHE A 295 -15.77 -2.31 -12.85
N GLU A 296 -15.61 -2.72 -14.10
CA GLU A 296 -16.54 -3.62 -14.81
C GLU A 296 -16.89 -4.90 -14.01
N GLY A 297 -15.93 -5.40 -13.22
CA GLY A 297 -16.11 -6.58 -12.36
C GLY A 297 -16.65 -6.31 -10.95
N ASP A 298 -16.89 -5.05 -10.59
CA ASP A 298 -17.38 -4.61 -9.28
C ASP A 298 -18.84 -4.13 -9.41
N PRO A 299 -19.83 -4.94 -9.01
CA PRO A 299 -21.24 -4.62 -9.19
C PRO A 299 -21.67 -3.41 -8.36
N GLU A 300 -21.05 -3.18 -7.19
CA GLU A 300 -21.42 -2.10 -6.28
C GLU A 300 -20.97 -0.75 -6.83
N VAL A 301 -19.72 -0.67 -7.30
CA VAL A 301 -19.20 0.53 -7.98
C VAL A 301 -19.95 0.78 -9.29
N THR A 302 -20.22 -0.27 -10.07
CA THR A 302 -20.93 -0.16 -11.34
C THR A 302 -22.36 0.35 -11.16
N GLU A 303 -23.10 -0.15 -10.15
CA GLU A 303 -24.44 0.33 -9.83
C GLU A 303 -24.43 1.80 -9.41
N ALA A 304 -23.54 2.18 -8.50
CA ALA A 304 -23.41 3.56 -8.03
C ALA A 304 -23.03 4.53 -9.17
N LEU A 305 -22.09 4.12 -10.05
CA LEU A 305 -21.67 4.89 -11.22
C LEU A 305 -22.81 5.07 -12.23
N ASN A 306 -23.61 4.02 -12.47
CA ASN A 306 -24.77 4.09 -13.35
C ASN A 306 -25.86 5.02 -12.80
N ASN A 307 -26.11 4.97 -11.50
CA ASN A 307 -27.07 5.87 -10.84
C ASN A 307 -26.64 7.33 -10.97
N TRP A 308 -25.35 7.62 -10.75
CA TRP A 308 -24.82 8.97 -10.92
C TRP A 308 -24.86 9.41 -12.39
N SER A 309 -24.47 8.56 -13.33
CA SER A 309 -24.55 8.85 -14.77
C SER A 309 -25.99 9.11 -15.24
N ALA A 310 -26.97 8.37 -14.71
CA ALA A 310 -28.38 8.60 -14.99
C ALA A 310 -28.85 9.95 -14.42
N SER A 311 -28.38 10.33 -13.23
CA SER A 311 -28.69 11.64 -12.64
C SER A 311 -28.11 12.79 -13.47
N HIS A 312 -26.90 12.64 -14.01
CA HIS A 312 -26.24 13.58 -14.91
C HIS A 312 -27.04 13.79 -16.20
N ALA A 313 -27.50 12.70 -16.84
CA ALA A 313 -28.33 12.79 -18.04
C ALA A 313 -29.65 13.58 -17.81
N ARG A 314 -30.18 13.59 -16.58
CA ARG A 314 -31.33 14.44 -16.22
C ARG A 314 -30.96 15.91 -16.10
N ILE A 315 -29.76 16.23 -15.63
CA ILE A 315 -29.22 17.60 -15.63
C ILE A 315 -29.14 18.10 -17.07
N ASP A 316 -28.54 17.32 -17.97
CA ASP A 316 -28.42 17.67 -19.39
C ASP A 316 -29.80 17.88 -20.03
N SER A 317 -30.74 16.96 -19.79
CA SER A 317 -32.11 17.06 -20.30
C SER A 317 -32.82 18.35 -19.83
N ALA A 318 -32.58 18.77 -18.59
CA ALA A 318 -33.12 20.02 -18.05
C ALA A 318 -32.47 21.24 -18.70
N LEU A 319 -31.15 21.20 -18.94
CA LEU A 319 -30.42 22.27 -19.64
C LEU A 319 -30.85 22.41 -21.10
N GLU A 320 -31.09 21.31 -21.81
CA GLU A 320 -31.54 21.30 -23.21
C GLU A 320 -32.87 22.04 -23.42
N VAL A 321 -33.78 21.96 -22.45
CA VAL A 321 -35.07 22.68 -22.47
C VAL A 321 -35.01 24.06 -21.80
N GLY A 322 -33.84 24.49 -21.34
CA GLY A 322 -33.59 25.78 -20.69
C GLY A 322 -34.01 25.85 -19.21
N ASP A 323 -34.34 24.71 -18.58
CA ASP A 323 -34.67 24.63 -17.15
C ASP A 323 -33.40 24.58 -16.28
N PHE A 324 -32.74 25.73 -16.18
CA PHE A 324 -31.54 25.86 -15.36
C PHE A 324 -31.81 25.60 -13.87
N ASN A 325 -32.97 26.00 -13.35
CA ASN A 325 -33.28 25.82 -11.93
C ASN A 325 -33.54 24.34 -11.61
N GLY A 326 -34.20 23.61 -12.51
CA GLY A 326 -34.34 22.16 -12.42
C GLY A 326 -33.00 21.45 -12.47
N ALA A 327 -32.12 21.84 -13.39
CA ALA A 327 -30.75 21.31 -13.47
C ALA A 327 -29.96 21.52 -12.17
N VAL A 328 -30.01 22.72 -11.58
CA VAL A 328 -29.39 23.02 -10.28
C VAL A 328 -30.01 22.21 -9.15
N SER A 329 -31.34 22.05 -9.13
CA SER A 329 -32.03 21.23 -8.14
C SER A 329 -31.59 19.77 -8.20
N ILE A 330 -31.42 19.20 -9.40
CA ILE A 330 -30.94 17.83 -9.58
C ILE A 330 -29.46 17.72 -9.18
N ALA A 331 -28.65 18.70 -9.51
CA ALA A 331 -27.22 18.69 -9.25
C ALA A 331 -26.87 18.79 -7.75
N THR A 332 -27.69 19.50 -6.98
CA THR A 332 -27.45 19.84 -5.56
C THR A 332 -28.43 19.19 -4.58
N GLY A 333 -29.46 18.54 -5.09
CA GLY A 333 -30.52 17.92 -4.29
C GLY A 333 -30.04 16.72 -3.46
N SER A 334 -30.78 16.43 -2.40
CA SER A 334 -30.50 15.34 -1.46
C SER A 334 -31.41 14.11 -1.63
N GLY A 335 -32.27 14.10 -2.65
CA GLY A 335 -33.05 12.90 -2.97
C GLY A 335 -32.16 11.81 -3.56
N ASP A 336 -32.48 10.54 -3.31
CA ASP A 336 -31.63 9.39 -3.73
C ASP A 336 -31.30 9.36 -5.23
N SER A 337 -32.17 9.94 -6.07
CA SER A 337 -31.95 10.03 -7.51
C SER A 337 -31.11 11.24 -7.95
N ASP A 338 -30.95 12.24 -7.08
CA ASP A 338 -30.26 13.49 -7.36
C ASP A 338 -28.74 13.27 -7.46
N SER A 339 -28.09 14.10 -8.27
CA SER A 339 -26.69 13.87 -8.66
C SER A 339 -25.73 13.98 -7.48
N ALA A 340 -25.96 14.91 -6.55
CA ALA A 340 -25.14 14.99 -5.34
C ALA A 340 -25.26 13.72 -4.47
N ALA A 341 -26.48 13.19 -4.28
CA ALA A 341 -26.71 11.97 -3.50
C ALA A 341 -26.11 10.73 -4.19
N ALA A 342 -26.34 10.58 -5.49
CA ALA A 342 -25.79 9.47 -6.28
C ALA A 342 -24.26 9.51 -6.34
N PHE A 343 -23.66 10.70 -6.48
CA PHE A 343 -22.22 10.88 -6.39
C PHE A 343 -21.68 10.50 -5.01
N ASN A 344 -22.32 10.94 -3.93
CA ASN A 344 -21.89 10.59 -2.57
C ASN A 344 -21.96 9.07 -2.31
N ALA A 345 -22.93 8.37 -2.90
CA ALA A 345 -22.98 6.91 -2.83
C ALA A 345 -21.79 6.26 -3.55
N LEU A 346 -21.45 6.71 -4.76
CA LEU A 346 -20.26 6.25 -5.49
C LEU A 346 -18.98 6.55 -4.70
N ASP A 347 -18.86 7.77 -4.19
CA ASP A 347 -17.73 8.22 -3.36
C ASP A 347 -17.55 7.33 -2.13
N SER A 348 -18.64 6.98 -1.43
CA SER A 348 -18.62 6.08 -0.27
C SER A 348 -18.10 4.69 -0.65
N VAL A 349 -18.62 4.10 -1.73
CA VAL A 349 -18.19 2.75 -2.16
C VAL A 349 -16.70 2.75 -2.53
N LEU A 350 -16.22 3.81 -3.18
CA LEU A 350 -14.79 3.93 -3.53
C LEU A 350 -13.93 4.08 -2.27
N VAL A 351 -14.35 4.90 -1.29
CA VAL A 351 -13.64 5.07 -0.01
C VAL A 351 -13.63 3.78 0.81
N ASP A 352 -14.76 3.08 0.90
CA ASP A 352 -14.86 1.79 1.60
C ASP A 352 -13.95 0.72 0.95
N GLY A 353 -13.81 0.77 -0.38
CA GLY A 353 -12.85 -0.04 -1.13
C GLY A 353 -11.39 0.28 -0.80
N ILE A 354 -11.03 1.57 -0.69
CA ILE A 354 -9.71 2.02 -0.24
C ILE A 354 -9.41 1.50 1.17
N ASP A 355 -10.33 1.68 2.11
CA ASP A 355 -10.15 1.29 3.51
C ASP A 355 -10.06 -0.22 3.68
N SER A 356 -10.87 -0.98 2.95
CA SER A 356 -10.81 -2.44 2.91
C SER A 356 -9.46 -2.94 2.38
N ALA A 357 -9.00 -2.37 1.27
CA ALA A 357 -7.70 -2.73 0.68
C ALA A 357 -6.52 -2.38 1.61
N ARG A 358 -6.59 -1.24 2.31
CA ARG A 358 -5.60 -0.83 3.33
C ARG A 358 -5.58 -1.78 4.52
N SER A 359 -6.76 -2.14 5.05
CA SER A 359 -6.88 -3.08 6.17
C SER A 359 -6.30 -4.46 5.81
N GLU A 360 -6.60 -4.95 4.61
CA GLU A 360 -6.07 -6.23 4.12
C GLU A 360 -4.55 -6.18 3.94
N LEU A 361 -4.01 -5.09 3.38
CA LEU A 361 -2.56 -4.89 3.25
C LEU A 361 -1.87 -4.91 4.63
N ARG A 362 -2.38 -4.15 5.59
CA ARG A 362 -1.83 -4.06 6.96
C ARG A 362 -1.87 -5.40 7.69
N SER A 363 -3.01 -6.09 7.62
CA SER A 363 -3.19 -7.43 8.21
C SER A 363 -2.20 -8.45 7.65
N ASN A 364 -1.94 -8.41 6.33
CA ASN A 364 -0.98 -9.30 5.68
C ASN A 364 0.48 -8.99 6.07
N ILE A 365 0.81 -7.71 6.23
CA ILE A 365 2.10 -7.27 6.75
C ILE A 365 2.31 -7.74 8.20
N ASP A 366 1.35 -7.47 9.09
CA ASP A 366 1.47 -7.81 10.51
C ASP A 366 1.62 -9.32 10.70
N ARG A 367 0.86 -10.12 9.94
CA ARG A 367 0.99 -11.58 9.93
C ARG A 367 2.35 -12.03 9.42
N SER A 368 2.89 -11.38 8.39
CA SER A 368 4.21 -11.68 7.85
C SER A 368 5.30 -11.40 8.88
N VAL A 369 5.27 -10.22 9.52
CA VAL A 369 6.23 -9.83 10.57
C VAL A 369 6.18 -10.81 11.75
N TRP A 370 4.98 -11.17 12.22
CA TRP A 370 4.84 -12.13 13.32
C TRP A 370 5.43 -13.50 12.98
N VAL A 371 5.15 -14.04 11.79
CA VAL A 371 5.68 -15.34 11.34
C VAL A 371 7.20 -15.31 11.15
N LEU A 372 7.75 -14.23 10.57
CA LEU A 372 9.19 -14.05 10.37
C LEU A 372 9.96 -13.90 11.70
N SER A 373 9.41 -13.14 12.67
CA SER A 373 10.03 -12.96 13.99
C SER A 373 10.11 -14.28 14.78
N GLY A 374 9.09 -15.14 14.68
CA GLY A 374 9.11 -16.48 15.25
C GLY A 374 10.19 -17.37 14.63
N LEU A 375 10.48 -17.20 13.33
CA LEU A 375 11.48 -17.99 12.62
C LEU A 375 12.92 -17.60 13.00
N SER A 376 13.23 -16.33 13.27
CA SER A 376 14.57 -15.92 13.72
C SER A 376 14.92 -16.55 15.07
N ASN A 377 14.03 -16.41 16.06
CA ASN A 377 14.20 -16.98 17.39
C ASN A 377 14.20 -18.52 17.35
N GLY A 378 13.28 -19.11 16.58
CA GLY A 378 13.17 -20.56 16.41
C GLY A 378 14.41 -21.18 15.74
N ALA A 379 15.00 -20.50 14.75
CA ALA A 379 16.19 -20.98 14.05
C ALA A 379 17.39 -21.07 14.99
N TYR A 380 17.61 -20.04 15.81
CA TYR A 380 18.67 -20.04 16.80
C TYR A 380 18.47 -21.16 17.84
N VAL A 381 17.27 -21.28 18.40
CA VAL A 381 16.96 -22.31 19.41
C VAL A 381 17.17 -23.73 18.86
N LEU A 382 16.66 -24.03 17.66
CA LEU A 382 16.76 -25.36 17.07
C LEU A 382 18.20 -25.74 16.70
N THR A 383 19.03 -24.79 16.26
CA THR A 383 20.45 -25.05 15.98
C THR A 383 21.28 -25.23 17.25
N VAL A 384 20.94 -24.53 18.34
CA VAL A 384 21.52 -24.78 19.68
C VAL A 384 21.13 -26.17 20.19
N VAL A 385 19.86 -26.56 20.07
CA VAL A 385 19.38 -27.91 20.45
C VAL A 385 20.11 -28.98 19.64
N ALA A 386 20.27 -28.80 18.33
CA ALA A 386 21.03 -29.73 17.49
C ALA A 386 22.49 -29.84 17.94
N SER A 387 23.12 -28.72 18.28
CA SER A 387 24.50 -28.66 18.78
C SER A 387 24.68 -29.42 20.10
N VAL A 388 23.76 -29.23 21.06
CA VAL A 388 23.75 -29.98 22.33
C VAL A 388 23.54 -31.47 22.07
N ALA A 389 22.62 -31.83 21.16
CA ALA A 389 22.33 -33.22 20.82
C ALA A 389 23.54 -33.94 20.18
N PHE A 390 24.34 -33.25 19.36
CA PHE A 390 25.64 -33.77 18.89
C PHE A 390 26.60 -34.06 20.04
N GLY A 391 26.74 -33.12 20.99
CA GLY A 391 27.59 -33.28 22.16
C GLY A 391 27.17 -34.49 23.02
N VAL A 392 25.88 -34.60 23.34
CA VAL A 392 25.31 -35.72 24.11
C VAL A 392 25.50 -37.05 23.38
N GLY A 393 25.35 -37.08 22.05
CA GLY A 393 25.57 -38.29 21.26
C GLY A 393 27.02 -38.79 21.26
N LEU A 394 27.99 -37.91 21.50
CA LEU A 394 29.42 -38.25 21.53
C LEU A 394 29.93 -38.61 22.92
N PHE A 395 29.28 -38.10 23.97
CA PHE A 395 29.70 -38.22 25.38
C PHE A 395 29.90 -39.68 25.87
N PRO A 396 28.98 -40.64 25.58
CA PRO A 396 29.16 -42.03 26.01
C PRO A 396 30.40 -42.69 25.41
N ARG A 397 30.79 -42.29 24.19
CA ARG A 397 31.93 -42.88 23.48
C ARG A 397 33.27 -42.32 23.96
N LEU A 398 33.32 -41.06 24.37
CA LEU A 398 34.52 -40.48 24.99
C LEU A 398 34.86 -41.17 26.33
N ARG A 399 33.83 -41.59 27.06
CA ARG A 399 33.94 -42.25 28.36
C ARG A 399 34.43 -43.71 28.29
N GLU A 400 34.38 -44.32 27.11
CA GLU A 400 34.91 -45.67 26.87
C GLU A 400 36.43 -45.68 26.56
N TYR A 401 37.04 -44.50 26.33
CA TYR A 401 38.47 -44.35 25.99
C TYR A 401 39.27 -43.54 27.02
N LEU A 402 38.62 -43.00 28.05
CA LEU A 402 39.20 -42.43 29.26
C LEU A 402 39.18 -43.49 30.35
#